data_AF-A0A962MDM2-F1
#
_entry.id   AF-A0A962MDM2-F1
#
_cell.length_a   1.000
_cell.length_b   1.000
_cell.length_c   1.000
_cell.angle_alpha   90.00
_cell.angle_beta   90.00
_cell.angle_gamma   90.00
#
_symmetry.space_group_name_H-M   'P 1'
#
loop_
_entity.id
_entity.type
_entity.pdbx_description
1 polymer ?
#
loop_
_entity_poly.entity_id
_entity_poly.type
_entity_poly.pdbx_seq_one_letter_code
_entity_poly.pdbx_strand_id
1 'polypeptide(L)'
;MLAQIEYPRLSLARYQFNFSADSAFRLPDYAGSAWRGAFGRALKRLVCVTREPVCANCLLYRSCSYPYIFETPPDPGLGVMTQASAAPHPYVLTPAPGRGERAAGATVTLGLTLLGHSLRQLPYIVHALAQAGQHGLTAARAPLTLRAVWQQDEAGDWQLIYCPDAGPQSRLQPLPAITPSVPPCPPRLTLTLITPLRIKRGGHFATPDRFDFATLFSGLLRRISLLMQFHGEAALSTDFAALSQQARAIPLRRTELYWREYTRYSSRQKTSMQLGGVVGQIELDGHDLAPFWPYLWLGQWTHAGKMTSMGLGRYSILADKLASPAALSTELDNAMRYHQQQL
;
A
#
# COMPACT_ATOMS: atom_id res chain seq x y z
N MET A 1 -14.06 -14.63 19.46
CA MET A 1 -12.60 -14.89 19.38
C MET A 1 -12.29 -15.22 17.93
N LEU A 2 -11.35 -14.51 17.28
CA LEU A 2 -10.97 -14.84 15.89
C LEU A 2 -10.31 -16.22 15.84
N ALA A 3 -10.51 -16.95 14.75
CA ALA A 3 -9.73 -18.16 14.48
C ALA A 3 -8.23 -17.79 14.43
N GLN A 4 -7.37 -18.71 14.84
CA GLN A 4 -5.92 -18.51 14.90
C GLN A 4 -5.23 -19.36 13.82
N ILE A 5 -4.26 -18.76 13.12
CA ILE A 5 -3.45 -19.45 12.11
C ILE A 5 -1.97 -19.15 12.30
N GLU A 6 -1.11 -20.12 11.99
CA GLU A 6 0.34 -20.03 12.21
C GLU A 6 1.08 -19.25 11.11
N TYR A 7 0.49 -19.15 9.92
CA TYR A 7 1.07 -18.47 8.75
C TYR A 7 0.17 -17.33 8.27
N PRO A 8 0.76 -16.24 7.75
CA PRO A 8 -0.02 -15.08 7.32
C PRO A 8 -0.88 -15.43 6.10
N ARG A 9 -2.20 -15.32 6.27
CA ARG A 9 -3.18 -15.41 5.18
C ARG A 9 -4.09 -14.20 5.25
N LEU A 10 -4.11 -13.42 4.17
CA LEU A 10 -4.90 -12.21 4.08
C LEU A 10 -5.47 -12.10 2.66
N SER A 11 -6.78 -12.17 2.55
CA SER A 11 -7.48 -11.91 1.29
C SER A 11 -7.21 -10.49 0.83
N LEU A 12 -6.97 -10.30 -0.45
CA LEU A 12 -6.71 -9.00 -1.06
C LEU A 12 -7.17 -8.95 -2.51
N ALA A 13 -7.25 -7.75 -3.05
CA ALA A 13 -7.46 -7.53 -4.47
C ALA A 13 -6.72 -6.28 -4.91
N ARG A 14 -6.19 -6.32 -6.14
CA ARG A 14 -5.48 -5.20 -6.76
C ARG A 14 -6.35 -4.60 -7.84
N TYR A 15 -6.39 -3.28 -7.86
CA TYR A 15 -7.17 -2.48 -8.78
C TYR A 15 -6.28 -1.47 -9.49
N GLN A 16 -6.64 -1.17 -10.73
CA GLN A 16 -6.03 -0.11 -11.51
C GLN A 16 -7.14 0.85 -11.98
N PHE A 17 -7.05 2.10 -11.53
CA PHE A 17 -7.93 3.18 -11.94
C PHE A 17 -7.26 3.97 -13.05
N ASN A 18 -7.90 4.02 -14.22
CA ASN A 18 -7.42 4.79 -15.35
C ASN A 18 -8.27 6.06 -15.47
N PHE A 19 -7.62 7.20 -15.31
CA PHE A 19 -8.20 8.52 -15.51
C PHE A 19 -7.70 9.15 -16.79
N SER A 20 -8.48 10.05 -17.38
CA SER A 20 -8.02 10.98 -18.41
C SER A 20 -7.93 12.37 -17.83
N ALA A 21 -6.87 13.11 -18.17
CA ALA A 21 -6.72 14.49 -17.74
C ALA A 21 -7.59 15.42 -18.59
N ASP A 22 -8.52 16.16 -17.98
CA ASP A 22 -9.43 17.02 -18.74
C ASP A 22 -8.75 18.35 -19.15
N SER A 23 -7.65 18.70 -18.47
CA SER A 23 -6.80 19.85 -18.77
C SER A 23 -5.35 19.54 -18.43
N ALA A 24 -4.43 20.34 -18.97
CA ALA A 24 -3.00 20.17 -18.67
C ALA A 24 -2.71 20.46 -17.19
N PHE A 25 -1.86 19.64 -16.57
CA PHE A 25 -1.48 19.81 -15.17
C PHE A 25 -0.11 19.22 -14.86
N ARG A 26 0.45 19.58 -13.71
CA ARG A 26 1.75 19.10 -13.26
C ARG A 26 1.61 18.15 -12.08
N LEU A 27 2.19 16.96 -12.19
CA LEU A 27 2.33 16.02 -11.08
C LEU A 27 3.61 16.31 -10.28
N PRO A 28 3.54 16.21 -8.94
CA PRO A 28 4.74 16.25 -8.11
C PRO A 28 5.56 14.96 -8.28
N ASP A 29 6.82 14.99 -7.83
CA ASP A 29 7.73 13.84 -7.83
C ASP A 29 7.12 12.58 -7.18
N TYR A 30 6.23 12.77 -6.20
CA TYR A 30 5.48 11.68 -5.58
C TYR A 30 4.01 12.06 -5.34
N ALA A 31 3.12 11.54 -6.18
CA ALA A 31 1.69 11.85 -6.15
C ALA A 31 0.90 11.09 -5.06
N GLY A 32 1.50 10.12 -4.36
CA GLY A 32 0.79 9.26 -3.42
C GLY A 32 0.08 10.01 -2.30
N SER A 33 0.70 11.09 -1.81
CA SER A 33 0.10 11.95 -0.78
C SER A 33 -1.07 12.79 -1.29
N ALA A 34 -0.98 13.27 -2.54
CA ALA A 34 -2.05 14.02 -3.19
C ALA A 34 -3.27 13.12 -3.40
N TRP A 35 -3.06 11.92 -3.95
CA TRP A 35 -4.09 10.89 -4.09
C TRP A 35 -4.73 10.51 -2.76
N ARG A 36 -3.93 10.17 -1.74
CA ARG A 36 -4.44 9.82 -0.39
C ARG A 36 -5.28 10.96 0.20
N GLY A 37 -4.84 12.20 0.03
CA GLY A 37 -5.55 13.38 0.51
C GLY A 37 -6.88 13.61 -0.21
N ALA A 38 -6.87 13.56 -1.54
CA ALA A 38 -8.05 13.73 -2.37
C ALA A 38 -9.09 12.62 -2.11
N PHE A 39 -8.64 11.36 -2.10
CA PHE A 39 -9.45 10.20 -1.74
C PHE A 39 -10.10 10.36 -0.36
N GLY A 40 -9.32 10.71 0.68
CA GLY A 40 -9.87 10.87 2.02
C GLY A 40 -10.93 11.96 2.13
N ARG A 41 -10.73 13.11 1.48
CA ARG A 41 -11.73 14.18 1.46
C ARG A 41 -12.99 13.77 0.71
N ALA A 42 -12.84 13.15 -0.46
CA ALA A 42 -13.96 12.70 -1.27
C ALA A 42 -14.78 11.62 -0.55
N LEU A 43 -14.12 10.63 0.07
CA LEU A 43 -14.80 9.59 0.84
C LEU A 43 -15.53 10.17 2.05
N LYS A 44 -14.89 11.06 2.83
CA LYS A 44 -15.58 11.71 3.96
C LYS A 44 -16.82 12.46 3.50
N ARG A 45 -16.71 13.25 2.42
CA ARG A 45 -17.86 13.98 1.86
C ARG A 45 -18.97 13.05 1.39
N LEU A 46 -18.61 11.91 0.78
CA LEU A 46 -19.55 10.93 0.27
C LEU A 46 -20.38 10.28 1.38
N VAL A 47 -19.77 9.89 2.50
CA VAL A 47 -20.41 9.03 3.52
C VAL A 47 -20.82 9.75 4.81
N CYS A 48 -20.37 11.00 5.03
CA CYS A 48 -20.61 11.70 6.28
C CYS A 48 -22.01 12.34 6.33
N VAL A 49 -22.97 11.61 6.89
CA VAL A 49 -24.36 12.07 7.04
C VAL A 49 -24.55 13.08 8.18
N THR A 50 -23.75 12.99 9.24
CA THR A 50 -23.87 13.88 10.42
C THR A 50 -23.15 15.21 10.24
N ARG A 51 -22.22 15.29 9.29
CA ARG A 51 -21.33 16.45 9.05
C ARG A 51 -20.48 16.85 10.26
N GLU A 52 -20.29 15.95 11.22
CA GLU A 52 -19.42 16.17 12.37
C GLU A 52 -17.98 16.51 11.94
N PRO A 53 -17.38 17.57 12.50
CA PRO A 53 -16.01 17.95 12.16
C PRO A 53 -15.01 16.87 12.60
N VAL A 54 -15.25 16.25 13.75
CA VAL A 54 -14.39 15.22 14.37
C VAL A 54 -15.12 13.88 14.41
N CYS A 55 -14.60 12.89 13.69
CA CYS A 55 -15.25 11.58 13.58
C CYS A 55 -15.29 10.80 14.89
N ALA A 56 -14.31 10.97 15.78
CA ALA A 56 -14.24 10.26 17.06
C ALA A 56 -15.44 10.53 18.00
N ASN A 57 -16.13 11.66 17.82
CA ASN A 57 -17.32 12.04 18.61
C ASN A 57 -18.63 11.64 17.91
N CYS A 58 -18.56 11.12 16.68
CA CYS A 58 -19.74 10.82 15.88
C CYS A 58 -20.40 9.53 16.35
N LEU A 59 -21.73 9.52 16.44
CA LEU A 59 -22.53 8.32 16.75
C LEU A 59 -22.20 7.13 15.82
N LEU A 60 -21.82 7.41 14.56
CA LEU A 60 -21.50 6.40 13.55
C LEU A 60 -20.02 6.00 13.51
N TYR A 61 -19.19 6.44 14.45
CA TYR A 61 -17.73 6.30 14.39
C TYR A 61 -17.23 4.89 14.06
N ARG A 62 -17.85 3.85 14.65
CA ARG A 62 -17.43 2.44 14.45
C ARG A 62 -18.10 1.75 13.26
N SER A 63 -19.15 2.32 12.69
CA SER A 63 -19.92 1.72 11.59
C SER A 63 -19.74 2.46 10.26
N CYS A 64 -19.19 3.67 10.29
CA CYS A 64 -18.99 4.50 9.10
C CYS A 64 -17.78 4.02 8.28
N SER A 65 -17.95 3.96 6.96
CA SER A 65 -16.88 3.57 6.02
C SER A 65 -15.65 4.48 6.09
N TYR A 66 -15.81 5.77 6.39
CA TYR A 66 -14.67 6.70 6.44
C TYR A 66 -13.73 6.42 7.62
N PRO A 67 -14.18 6.39 8.89
CA PRO A 67 -13.33 5.97 10.00
C PRO A 67 -12.71 4.60 9.79
N TYR A 68 -13.47 3.62 9.29
CA TYR A 68 -12.94 2.29 9.02
C TYR A 68 -11.76 2.30 8.03
N ILE A 69 -11.84 3.05 6.94
CA ILE A 69 -10.76 3.12 5.93
C ILE A 69 -9.60 4.04 6.37
N PHE A 70 -9.89 5.20 6.98
CA PHE A 70 -8.93 6.30 7.14
C PHE A 70 -8.49 6.61 8.57
N GLU A 71 -9.22 6.17 9.58
CA GLU A 71 -8.88 6.40 11.00
C GLU A 71 -8.56 5.11 11.74
N THR A 72 -9.11 3.99 11.28
CA THR A 72 -8.86 2.62 11.76
C THR A 72 -8.84 2.56 13.30
N PRO A 73 -9.98 2.90 13.93
CA PRO A 73 -10.06 2.95 15.39
C PRO A 73 -9.64 1.62 16.01
N PRO A 74 -8.84 1.64 17.08
CA PRO A 74 -8.57 0.42 17.83
C PRO A 74 -9.88 -0.15 18.39
N ASP A 75 -9.92 -1.48 18.47
CA ASP A 75 -11.01 -2.23 19.08
C ASP A 75 -10.72 -2.37 20.59
N PRO A 76 -11.56 -1.78 21.47
CA PRO A 76 -11.39 -1.93 22.91
C PRO A 76 -11.48 -3.37 23.40
N GLY A 77 -12.23 -4.24 22.68
CA GLY A 77 -12.43 -5.64 23.04
C GLY A 77 -11.24 -6.55 22.70
N LEU A 78 -10.25 -6.05 21.94
CA LEU A 78 -9.10 -6.85 21.51
C LEU A 78 -7.90 -6.78 22.45
N GLY A 79 -7.95 -6.02 23.55
CA GLY A 79 -6.93 -6.05 24.62
C GLY A 79 -5.50 -5.62 24.23
N VAL A 80 -5.22 -5.34 22.96
CA VAL A 80 -3.90 -4.92 22.47
C VAL A 80 -3.92 -3.43 22.14
N MET A 81 -3.39 -2.61 23.07
CA MET A 81 -2.46 -1.47 22.84
C MET A 81 -2.62 -0.37 23.90
N THR A 82 -1.68 -0.36 24.85
CA THR A 82 -1.26 0.85 25.58
C THR A 82 -0.43 1.73 24.63
N GLN A 83 -0.90 2.96 24.41
CA GLN A 83 -0.12 4.11 23.93
C GLN A 83 0.80 3.91 22.70
N ALA A 84 0.24 3.77 21.49
CA ALA A 84 0.70 4.46 20.27
C ALA A 84 0.19 3.83 18.96
N SER A 85 -0.49 4.66 18.16
CA SER A 85 -0.86 4.52 16.74
C SER A 85 -2.07 3.64 16.41
N ALA A 86 -3.05 4.23 15.72
CA ALA A 86 -4.20 3.55 15.15
C ALA A 86 -3.79 2.30 14.34
N ALA A 87 -4.71 1.33 14.23
CA ALA A 87 -4.49 0.13 13.43
C ALA A 87 -4.08 0.52 11.98
N PRO A 88 -3.27 -0.30 11.28
CA PRO A 88 -2.86 0.02 9.92
C PRO A 88 -4.09 0.16 9.00
N HIS A 89 -4.07 1.15 8.12
CA HIS A 89 -5.10 1.29 7.10
C HIS A 89 -5.12 0.05 6.18
N PRO A 90 -6.32 -0.49 5.86
CA PRO A 90 -6.46 -1.75 5.12
C PRO A 90 -6.32 -1.56 3.60
N TYR A 91 -5.52 -0.60 3.16
CA TYR A 91 -5.26 -0.35 1.75
C TYR A 91 -3.87 0.21 1.51
N VAL A 92 -3.42 0.08 0.26
CA VAL A 92 -2.17 0.63 -0.25
C VAL A 92 -2.46 1.31 -1.59
N LEU A 93 -2.05 2.58 -1.74
CA LEU A 93 -2.11 3.28 -3.02
C LEU A 93 -0.79 3.11 -3.76
N THR A 94 -0.85 2.90 -5.07
CA THR A 94 0.32 2.80 -5.94
C THR A 94 0.17 3.84 -7.05
N PRO A 95 0.55 5.11 -6.79
CA PRO A 95 0.48 6.16 -7.80
C PRO A 95 1.44 5.84 -8.96
N ALA A 96 1.09 6.23 -10.18
CA ALA A 96 2.04 6.21 -11.28
C ALA A 96 3.30 7.03 -10.92
N PRO A 97 4.51 6.52 -11.22
CA PRO A 97 5.73 7.28 -11.02
C PRO A 97 5.80 8.48 -11.98
N GLY A 98 6.68 9.43 -11.67
CA GLY A 98 7.09 10.47 -12.59
C GLY A 98 6.54 11.85 -12.29
N ARG A 99 7.48 12.77 -12.07
CA ARG A 99 7.22 14.22 -12.04
C ARG A 99 6.85 14.75 -13.43
N GLY A 100 6.26 15.93 -13.45
CA GLY A 100 6.19 16.74 -14.66
C GLY A 100 4.80 16.90 -15.23
N GLU A 101 4.76 17.46 -16.44
CA GLU A 101 3.52 17.88 -17.08
C GLU A 101 2.76 16.69 -17.66
N ARG A 102 1.45 16.82 -17.65
CA ARG A 102 0.49 15.94 -18.28
C ARG A 102 -0.35 16.83 -19.18
N ALA A 103 -0.41 16.50 -20.46
CA ALA A 103 -1.27 17.18 -21.41
C ALA A 103 -2.75 16.84 -21.13
N ALA A 104 -3.66 17.66 -21.64
CA ALA A 104 -5.06 17.27 -21.73
C ALA A 104 -5.19 15.97 -22.55
N GLY A 105 -6.10 15.09 -22.16
CA GLY A 105 -6.27 13.75 -22.70
C GLY A 105 -5.30 12.70 -22.15
N ALA A 106 -4.21 13.08 -21.49
CA ALA A 106 -3.22 12.14 -20.99
C ALA A 106 -3.82 11.15 -19.98
N THR A 107 -3.46 9.88 -20.10
CA THR A 107 -3.86 8.84 -19.14
C THR A 107 -3.08 9.00 -17.84
N VAL A 108 -3.81 9.00 -16.72
CA VAL A 108 -3.26 9.01 -15.37
C VAL A 108 -3.74 7.76 -14.66
N THR A 109 -2.80 6.91 -14.26
CA THR A 109 -3.12 5.64 -13.60
C THR A 109 -2.86 5.69 -12.10
N LEU A 110 -3.76 5.09 -11.33
CA LEU A 110 -3.61 4.87 -9.90
C LEU A 110 -3.87 3.39 -9.58
N GLY A 111 -2.87 2.72 -9.03
CA GLY A 111 -3.06 1.41 -8.42
C GLY A 111 -3.62 1.52 -7.00
N LEU A 112 -4.41 0.53 -6.61
CA LEU A 112 -4.95 0.37 -5.25
C LEU A 112 -4.95 -1.12 -4.89
N THR A 113 -4.38 -1.47 -3.74
CA THR A 113 -4.57 -2.79 -3.12
C THR A 113 -5.50 -2.64 -1.94
N LEU A 114 -6.61 -3.39 -1.93
CA LEU A 114 -7.49 -3.53 -0.76
C LEU A 114 -7.16 -4.81 -0.01
N LEU A 115 -7.19 -4.73 1.31
CA LEU A 115 -6.74 -5.78 2.22
C LEU A 115 -7.90 -6.19 3.15
N GLY A 116 -8.16 -7.49 3.21
CA GLY A 116 -9.16 -8.11 4.07
C GLY A 116 -10.56 -7.50 3.93
N HIS A 117 -11.20 -7.25 5.07
CA HIS A 117 -12.55 -6.69 5.17
C HIS A 117 -12.79 -5.38 4.38
N SER A 118 -11.75 -4.65 3.98
CA SER A 118 -11.89 -3.43 3.15
C SER A 118 -12.36 -3.69 1.73
N LEU A 119 -12.26 -4.93 1.24
CA LEU A 119 -12.80 -5.36 -0.05
C LEU A 119 -14.29 -5.05 -0.18
N ARG A 120 -15.05 -5.14 0.93
CA ARG A 120 -16.48 -4.80 0.98
C ARG A 120 -16.77 -3.31 0.73
N GLN A 121 -15.76 -2.45 0.82
CA GLN A 121 -15.89 -1.00 0.65
C GLN A 121 -15.64 -0.55 -0.80
N LEU A 122 -15.33 -1.48 -1.72
CA LEU A 122 -14.97 -1.15 -3.11
C LEU A 122 -15.95 -0.18 -3.80
N PRO A 123 -17.30 -0.33 -3.71
CA PRO A 123 -18.21 0.61 -4.37
C PRO A 123 -18.04 2.06 -3.88
N TYR A 124 -17.91 2.26 -2.57
CA TYR A 124 -17.66 3.59 -2.00
C TYR A 124 -16.31 4.14 -2.42
N ILE A 125 -15.29 3.28 -2.52
CA ILE A 125 -13.94 3.68 -2.89
C ILE A 125 -13.88 4.08 -4.37
N VAL A 126 -14.51 3.31 -5.26
CA VAL A 126 -14.60 3.64 -6.70
C VAL A 126 -15.27 4.99 -6.88
N HIS A 127 -16.42 5.21 -6.24
CA HIS A 127 -17.13 6.48 -6.34
C HIS A 127 -16.32 7.63 -5.73
N ALA A 128 -15.70 7.43 -4.57
CA ALA A 128 -14.88 8.46 -3.93
C ALA A 128 -13.64 8.81 -4.76
N LEU A 129 -13.01 7.85 -5.43
CA LEU A 129 -11.86 8.11 -6.31
C LEU A 129 -12.25 8.81 -7.61
N ALA A 130 -13.41 8.47 -8.20
CA ALA A 130 -13.98 9.23 -9.31
C ALA A 130 -14.20 10.70 -8.90
N GLN A 131 -14.84 10.94 -7.74
CA GLN A 131 -15.03 12.28 -7.20
C GLN A 131 -13.70 12.98 -6.88
N ALA A 132 -12.72 12.26 -6.34
CA ALA A 132 -11.40 12.82 -6.05
C ALA A 132 -10.70 13.29 -7.33
N GLY A 133 -10.81 12.54 -8.43
CA GLY A 133 -10.31 12.92 -9.75
C GLY A 133 -10.99 14.19 -10.27
N GLN A 134 -12.33 14.24 -10.24
CA GLN A 134 -13.11 15.39 -10.73
C GLN A 134 -12.81 16.70 -9.98
N HIS A 135 -12.51 16.64 -8.68
CA HIS A 135 -12.12 17.82 -7.90
C HIS A 135 -10.64 18.21 -8.04
N GLY A 136 -9.86 17.38 -8.75
CA GLY A 136 -8.42 17.53 -8.94
C GLY A 136 -7.57 17.17 -7.71
N LEU A 137 -6.33 16.74 -7.99
CA LEU A 137 -5.43 16.18 -6.98
C LEU A 137 -4.54 17.21 -6.30
N THR A 138 -4.10 18.20 -7.08
CA THR A 138 -3.09 19.20 -6.69
C THR A 138 -3.75 20.54 -6.36
N ALA A 139 -2.95 21.54 -5.98
CA ALA A 139 -3.45 22.90 -5.77
C ALA A 139 -4.11 23.50 -7.01
N ALA A 140 -3.65 23.10 -8.21
CA ALA A 140 -4.22 23.55 -9.49
C ALA A 140 -5.62 22.98 -9.76
N ARG A 141 -6.05 21.94 -9.02
CA ARG A 141 -7.37 21.31 -9.15
C ARG A 141 -7.79 20.95 -10.58
N ALA A 142 -6.82 20.60 -11.42
CA ALA A 142 -7.08 20.10 -12.77
C ALA A 142 -7.95 18.82 -12.69
N PRO A 143 -9.15 18.81 -13.31
CA PRO A 143 -10.04 17.65 -13.25
C PRO A 143 -9.48 16.44 -13.98
N LEU A 144 -9.72 15.26 -13.39
CA LEU A 144 -9.41 13.96 -13.95
C LEU A 144 -10.70 13.13 -14.03
N THR A 145 -11.07 12.72 -15.24
CA THR A 145 -12.24 11.88 -15.47
C THR A 145 -11.88 10.40 -15.39
N LEU A 146 -12.54 9.63 -14.51
CA LEU A 146 -12.37 8.18 -14.43
C LEU A 146 -12.92 7.51 -15.70
N ARG A 147 -12.09 6.75 -16.41
CA ARG A 147 -12.46 6.04 -17.65
C ARG A 147 -12.68 4.56 -17.43
N ALA A 148 -11.87 3.93 -16.58
CA ALA A 148 -11.96 2.50 -16.32
C ALA A 148 -11.41 2.12 -14.95
N VAL A 149 -11.95 1.04 -14.39
CA VAL A 149 -11.39 0.33 -13.25
C VAL A 149 -11.16 -1.11 -13.66
N TRP A 150 -9.92 -1.55 -13.49
CA TRP A 150 -9.49 -2.92 -13.74
C TRP A 150 -9.20 -3.61 -12.41
N GLN A 151 -9.42 -4.91 -12.35
CA GLN A 151 -9.02 -5.76 -11.23
C GLN A 151 -8.09 -6.85 -11.74
N GLN A 152 -7.05 -7.14 -10.96
CA GLN A 152 -6.17 -8.26 -11.25
C GLN A 152 -6.82 -9.58 -10.79
N ASP A 153 -6.87 -10.59 -11.66
CA ASP A 153 -7.32 -11.94 -11.31
C ASP A 153 -6.20 -12.79 -10.66
N GLU A 154 -6.49 -14.06 -10.38
CA GLU A 154 -5.54 -14.99 -9.75
C GLU A 154 -4.36 -15.38 -10.65
N ALA A 155 -4.56 -15.43 -11.97
CA ALA A 155 -3.49 -15.68 -12.94
C ALA A 155 -2.54 -14.47 -13.07
N GLY A 156 -3.04 -13.29 -12.68
CA GLY A 156 -2.30 -12.04 -12.70
C GLY A 156 -2.69 -11.13 -13.87
N ASP A 157 -3.75 -11.46 -14.61
CA ASP A 157 -4.24 -10.68 -15.72
C ASP A 157 -5.21 -9.58 -15.26
N TRP A 158 -5.27 -8.49 -16.02
CA TRP A 158 -6.14 -7.35 -15.71
C TRP A 158 -7.48 -7.48 -16.42
N GLN A 159 -8.55 -7.60 -15.64
CA GLN A 159 -9.93 -7.67 -16.13
C GLN A 159 -10.65 -6.34 -15.92
N LEU A 160 -11.39 -5.86 -16.92
CA LEU A 160 -12.20 -4.65 -16.80
C LEU A 160 -13.41 -4.95 -15.90
N ILE A 161 -13.51 -4.26 -14.76
CA ILE A 161 -14.62 -4.47 -13.81
C ILE A 161 -15.61 -3.31 -13.77
N TYR A 162 -15.24 -2.14 -14.30
CA TYR A 162 -16.10 -0.97 -14.36
C TYR A 162 -15.65 0.04 -15.41
N CYS A 163 -16.58 0.55 -16.20
CA CYS A 163 -16.35 1.60 -17.20
C CYS A 163 -17.51 2.60 -17.15
N PRO A 164 -17.33 3.80 -16.55
CA PRO A 164 -18.42 4.77 -16.40
C PRO A 164 -19.11 5.16 -17.72
N ASP A 165 -18.35 5.20 -18.81
CA ASP A 165 -18.80 5.64 -20.13
C ASP A 165 -19.55 4.55 -20.92
N ALA A 166 -19.69 3.32 -20.38
CA ALA A 166 -20.38 2.21 -21.05
C ALA A 166 -21.93 2.33 -21.06
N GLY A 167 -22.46 3.50 -20.68
CA GLY A 167 -23.90 3.79 -20.68
C GLY A 167 -24.67 3.15 -19.51
N PRO A 168 -26.01 3.06 -19.59
CA PRO A 168 -26.89 2.62 -18.49
C PRO A 168 -26.62 1.20 -17.97
N GLN A 169 -25.92 0.37 -18.75
CA GLN A 169 -25.55 -0.98 -18.37
C GLN A 169 -24.22 -1.05 -17.60
N SER A 170 -23.54 0.08 -17.41
CA SER A 170 -22.31 0.15 -16.64
C SER A 170 -22.56 -0.27 -15.20
N ARG A 171 -22.07 -1.47 -14.84
CA ARG A 171 -22.16 -2.05 -13.51
C ARG A 171 -20.76 -2.40 -13.04
N LEU A 172 -20.48 -2.15 -11.76
CA LEU A 172 -19.28 -2.62 -11.11
C LEU A 172 -19.39 -4.14 -10.90
N GLN A 173 -18.52 -4.91 -11.55
CA GLN A 173 -18.50 -6.37 -11.51
C GLN A 173 -17.15 -6.85 -10.97
N PRO A 174 -16.96 -6.82 -9.63
CA PRO A 174 -15.69 -7.21 -9.03
C PRO A 174 -15.49 -8.73 -9.17
N LEU A 175 -14.24 -9.13 -9.39
CA LEU A 175 -13.82 -10.52 -9.28
C LEU A 175 -13.67 -10.92 -7.80
N PRO A 176 -13.68 -12.23 -7.49
CA PRO A 176 -13.32 -12.72 -6.17
C PRO A 176 -11.98 -12.18 -5.70
N ALA A 177 -11.86 -11.95 -4.39
CA ALA A 177 -10.58 -11.61 -3.78
C ALA A 177 -9.66 -12.84 -3.78
N ILE A 178 -8.36 -12.59 -3.86
CA ILE A 178 -7.34 -13.64 -3.87
C ILE A 178 -6.66 -13.71 -2.51
N THR A 179 -6.20 -14.89 -2.13
CA THR A 179 -5.20 -15.06 -1.06
C THR A 179 -3.92 -15.54 -1.73
N PRO A 180 -2.88 -14.71 -1.88
CA PRO A 180 -1.68 -15.10 -2.62
C PRO A 180 -1.10 -16.40 -2.08
N SER A 181 -0.94 -17.39 -2.96
CA SER A 181 -0.25 -18.63 -2.61
C SER A 181 1.23 -18.32 -2.35
N VAL A 182 1.77 -18.88 -1.28
CA VAL A 182 3.19 -18.72 -0.94
C VAL A 182 3.96 -19.81 -1.71
N PRO A 183 4.80 -19.45 -2.70
CA PRO A 183 5.58 -20.46 -3.42
C PRO A 183 6.71 -20.99 -2.52
N PRO A 184 7.43 -22.05 -2.91
CA PRO A 184 8.62 -22.48 -2.19
C PRO A 184 9.65 -21.35 -2.05
N CYS A 185 10.31 -21.27 -0.88
CA CYS A 185 11.38 -20.29 -0.69
C CYS A 185 12.54 -20.64 -1.65
N PRO A 186 12.98 -19.70 -2.50
CA PRO A 186 14.06 -19.95 -3.44
C PRO A 186 15.40 -20.01 -2.66
N PRO A 187 16.44 -20.71 -3.14
CA PRO A 187 17.72 -20.80 -2.44
C PRO A 187 18.46 -19.44 -2.35
N ARG A 188 18.17 -18.53 -3.27
CA ARG A 188 18.66 -17.15 -3.28
C ARG A 188 17.56 -16.24 -3.78
N LEU A 189 17.49 -15.03 -3.24
CA LEU A 189 16.56 -14.02 -3.73
C LEU A 189 17.11 -12.60 -3.59
N THR A 190 16.65 -11.74 -4.48
CA THR A 190 16.92 -10.30 -4.44
C THR A 190 15.63 -9.56 -4.10
N LEU A 191 15.64 -8.86 -2.97
CA LEU A 191 14.57 -7.96 -2.56
C LEU A 191 14.90 -6.55 -3.05
N THR A 192 14.01 -5.98 -3.88
CA THR A 192 14.18 -4.62 -4.41
C THR A 192 13.20 -3.67 -3.72
N LEU A 193 13.72 -2.72 -2.95
CA LEU A 193 12.96 -1.61 -2.35
C LEU A 193 12.68 -0.54 -3.42
N ILE A 194 11.45 -0.52 -3.92
CA ILE A 194 11.01 0.29 -5.07
C ILE A 194 10.67 1.72 -4.65
N THR A 195 9.95 1.86 -3.53
CA THR A 195 9.61 3.16 -2.94
C THR A 195 10.21 3.27 -1.54
N PRO A 196 10.52 4.50 -1.06
CA PRO A 196 11.22 4.70 0.20
C PRO A 196 10.65 3.90 1.36
N LEU A 197 11.46 3.01 1.91
CA LEU A 197 11.16 2.25 3.10
C LEU A 197 11.41 3.10 4.33
N ARG A 198 10.34 3.37 5.08
CA ARG A 198 10.37 4.21 6.29
C ARG A 198 10.08 3.39 7.53
N ILE A 199 11.11 2.76 8.08
CA ILE A 199 11.02 2.00 9.33
C ILE A 199 11.85 2.67 10.40
N LYS A 200 11.36 2.64 11.65
CA LYS A 200 12.10 3.13 12.82
C LYS A 200 12.54 1.97 13.71
N ARG A 201 13.76 2.06 14.24
CA ARG A 201 14.29 1.21 15.32
C ARG A 201 14.97 2.10 16.36
N GLY A 202 14.64 1.90 17.64
CA GLY A 202 15.15 2.76 18.72
C GLY A 202 14.86 4.26 18.51
N GLY A 203 13.70 4.61 17.95
CA GLY A 203 13.28 6.00 17.69
C GLY A 203 13.80 6.64 16.39
N HIS A 204 14.84 6.07 15.79
CA HIS A 204 15.53 6.58 14.59
C HIS A 204 15.09 5.84 13.34
N PHE A 205 15.09 6.51 12.18
CA PHE A 205 14.82 5.83 10.91
C PHE A 205 16.02 4.97 10.50
N ALA A 206 15.74 3.82 9.89
CA ALA A 206 16.77 3.00 9.27
C ALA A 206 17.46 3.80 8.16
N THR A 207 18.78 3.74 8.12
CA THR A 207 19.62 4.38 7.09
C THR A 207 20.32 3.30 6.26
N PRO A 208 20.78 3.60 5.04
CA PRO A 208 21.45 2.60 4.20
C PRO A 208 22.65 1.93 4.88
N ASP A 209 23.45 2.69 5.63
CA ASP A 209 24.65 2.23 6.34
C ASP A 209 24.35 1.37 7.59
N ARG A 210 23.13 1.46 8.13
CA ARG A 210 22.70 0.72 9.33
C ARG A 210 21.50 -0.17 9.06
N PHE A 211 21.32 -0.55 7.80
CA PHE A 211 20.21 -1.40 7.40
C PHE A 211 20.50 -2.85 7.79
N ASP A 212 19.55 -3.49 8.47
CA ASP A 212 19.64 -4.92 8.82
C ASP A 212 18.29 -5.63 8.57
N PHE A 213 18.34 -6.96 8.41
CA PHE A 213 17.16 -7.77 8.13
C PHE A 213 16.12 -7.68 9.25
N ALA A 214 16.56 -7.68 10.51
CA ALA A 214 15.68 -7.58 11.67
C ALA A 214 14.82 -6.30 11.64
N THR A 215 15.38 -5.17 11.22
CA THR A 215 14.64 -3.91 11.12
C THR A 215 13.55 -3.98 10.07
N LEU A 216 13.85 -4.52 8.87
CA LEU A 216 12.85 -4.77 7.83
C LEU A 216 11.75 -5.71 8.34
N PHE A 217 12.16 -6.87 8.85
CA PHE A 217 11.27 -7.95 9.20
C PHE A 217 10.37 -7.60 10.39
N SER A 218 10.90 -7.00 11.46
CA SER A 218 10.06 -6.58 12.61
C SER A 218 9.00 -5.56 12.22
N GLY A 219 9.34 -4.62 11.32
CA GLY A 219 8.37 -3.66 10.79
C GLY A 219 7.27 -4.33 9.96
N LEU A 220 7.65 -5.32 9.15
CA LEU A 220 6.74 -6.09 8.31
C LEU A 220 5.83 -7.02 9.13
N LEU A 221 6.41 -7.80 10.05
CA LEU A 221 5.72 -8.70 10.97
C LEU A 221 4.64 -7.94 11.76
N ARG A 222 5.01 -6.82 12.38
CA ARG A 222 4.07 -5.96 13.12
C ARG A 222 2.93 -5.47 12.23
N ARG A 223 3.23 -5.09 10.99
CA ARG A 223 2.21 -4.58 10.07
C ARG A 223 1.24 -5.69 9.66
N ILE A 224 1.75 -6.84 9.24
CA ILE A 224 0.93 -7.99 8.83
C ILE A 224 0.07 -8.49 9.99
N SER A 225 0.64 -8.62 11.19
CA SER A 225 -0.11 -9.08 12.36
C SER A 225 -1.28 -8.16 12.69
N LEU A 226 -1.05 -6.84 12.68
CA LEU A 226 -2.11 -5.86 12.89
C LEU A 226 -3.13 -5.85 11.73
N LEU A 227 -2.70 -5.99 10.48
CA LEU A 227 -3.64 -6.09 9.36
C LEU A 227 -4.57 -7.31 9.50
N MET A 228 -4.03 -8.46 9.87
CA MET A 228 -4.80 -9.68 10.10
C MET A 228 -5.73 -9.54 11.32
N GLN A 229 -5.22 -9.00 12.44
CA GLN A 229 -6.00 -8.81 13.66
C GLN A 229 -7.23 -7.92 13.46
N PHE A 230 -7.09 -6.83 12.68
CA PHE A 230 -8.15 -5.83 12.53
C PHE A 230 -9.00 -6.03 11.27
N HIS A 231 -8.43 -6.62 10.22
CA HIS A 231 -9.07 -6.67 8.89
C HIS A 231 -9.11 -8.07 8.28
N GLY A 232 -8.45 -9.06 8.88
CA GLY A 232 -8.48 -10.44 8.41
C GLY A 232 -9.60 -11.27 9.04
N GLU A 233 -9.82 -12.44 8.46
CA GLU A 233 -10.78 -13.44 8.98
C GLU A 233 -10.21 -14.20 10.20
N ALA A 234 -8.88 -14.22 10.35
CA ALA A 234 -8.17 -14.92 11.40
C ALA A 234 -7.01 -14.07 11.92
N ALA A 235 -6.76 -14.16 13.23
CA ALA A 235 -5.59 -13.56 13.85
C ALA A 235 -4.36 -14.44 13.62
N LEU A 236 -3.21 -13.81 13.48
CA LEU A 236 -1.93 -14.52 13.40
C LEU A 236 -1.53 -14.99 14.80
N SER A 237 -1.35 -16.30 14.97
CA SER A 237 -0.89 -16.91 16.21
C SER A 237 0.47 -17.56 15.95
N THR A 238 1.52 -16.77 16.15
CA THR A 238 2.91 -17.17 15.93
C THR A 238 3.76 -16.66 17.08
N ASP A 239 4.95 -17.24 17.27
CA ASP A 239 5.90 -16.74 18.26
C ASP A 239 6.62 -15.49 17.72
N PHE A 240 5.98 -14.33 17.92
CA PHE A 240 6.49 -13.04 17.51
C PHE A 240 7.87 -12.72 18.08
N ALA A 241 8.15 -13.18 19.31
CA ALA A 241 9.41 -12.93 20.00
C ALA A 241 10.53 -13.78 19.38
N ALA A 242 10.29 -15.07 19.20
CA ALA A 242 11.25 -15.98 18.56
C ALA A 242 11.55 -15.53 17.12
N LEU A 243 10.54 -15.21 16.31
CA LEU A 243 10.74 -14.71 14.94
C LEU A 243 11.58 -13.42 14.92
N SER A 244 11.29 -12.48 15.81
CA SER A 244 12.04 -11.21 15.89
C SER A 244 13.48 -11.42 16.37
N GLN A 245 13.74 -12.42 17.20
CA GLN A 245 15.09 -12.80 17.64
C GLN A 245 15.87 -13.47 16.50
N GLN A 246 15.28 -14.47 15.85
CA GLN A 246 15.90 -15.19 14.73
C GLN A 246 16.25 -14.25 13.57
N ALA A 247 15.40 -13.25 13.28
CA ALA A 247 15.66 -12.27 12.24
C ALA A 247 16.96 -11.44 12.45
N ARG A 248 17.49 -11.37 13.68
CA ARG A 248 18.78 -10.70 13.97
C ARG A 248 19.99 -11.48 13.48
N ALA A 249 19.84 -12.80 13.30
CA ALA A 249 20.92 -13.68 12.85
C ALA A 249 21.04 -13.74 11.32
N ILE A 250 20.11 -13.14 10.57
CA ILE A 250 20.07 -13.23 9.11
C ILE A 250 21.05 -12.22 8.49
N PRO A 251 22.12 -12.71 7.83
CA PRO A 251 23.08 -11.82 7.17
C PRO A 251 22.50 -11.28 5.86
N LEU A 252 22.85 -10.03 5.54
CA LEU A 252 22.63 -9.48 4.20
C LEU A 252 23.86 -9.84 3.36
N ARG A 253 23.68 -10.62 2.28
CA ARG A 253 24.80 -11.10 1.45
C ARG A 253 25.44 -9.96 0.65
N ARG A 254 24.59 -9.15 0.02
CA ARG A 254 24.97 -7.94 -0.72
C ARG A 254 23.89 -6.89 -0.54
N THR A 255 24.29 -5.63 -0.47
CA THR A 255 23.36 -4.50 -0.41
C THR A 255 23.81 -3.41 -1.36
N GLU A 256 22.83 -2.85 -2.08
CA GLU A 256 22.98 -1.65 -2.90
C GLU A 256 21.88 -0.69 -2.49
N LEU A 257 22.07 -0.07 -1.32
CA LEU A 257 21.06 0.75 -0.68
C LEU A 257 21.46 2.22 -0.70
N TYR A 258 20.48 3.10 -0.91
CA TYR A 258 20.68 4.54 -0.87
C TYR A 258 19.47 5.24 -0.25
N TRP A 259 19.70 6.45 0.24
CA TRP A 259 18.62 7.30 0.74
C TRP A 259 17.99 8.04 -0.41
N ARG A 260 16.67 7.93 -0.55
CA ARG A 260 15.92 8.77 -1.48
C ARG A 260 15.01 9.70 -0.72
N GLU A 261 15.18 11.00 -0.92
CA GLU A 261 14.33 12.03 -0.32
C GLU A 261 13.15 12.40 -1.23
N TYR A 262 11.98 12.61 -0.63
CA TYR A 262 10.80 13.15 -1.30
C TYR A 262 10.24 14.26 -0.42
N THR A 263 10.12 15.47 -0.96
CA THR A 263 9.58 16.62 -0.22
C THR A 263 8.10 16.85 -0.59
N ARG A 264 7.23 17.10 0.40
CA ARG A 264 5.85 17.51 0.14
C ARG A 264 5.35 18.56 1.11
N TYR A 265 4.33 19.33 0.73
CA TYR A 265 3.54 20.14 1.65
C TYR A 265 2.35 19.35 2.21
N SER A 266 2.18 19.31 3.53
CA SER A 266 1.05 18.65 4.22
C SER A 266 -0.05 19.66 4.53
N SER A 267 -1.18 19.59 3.82
CA SER A 267 -2.30 20.52 4.07
C SER A 267 -2.91 20.36 5.48
N ARG A 268 -2.85 19.16 6.06
CA ARG A 268 -3.35 18.89 7.43
C ARG A 268 -2.44 19.51 8.49
N GLN A 269 -1.13 19.43 8.30
CA GLN A 269 -0.14 19.89 9.29
C GLN A 269 0.47 21.26 8.93
N LYS A 270 0.08 21.85 7.79
CA LYS A 270 0.60 23.09 7.21
C LYS A 270 2.13 23.18 7.21
N THR A 271 2.81 22.07 6.92
CA THR A 271 4.29 22.00 6.94
C THR A 271 4.84 21.16 5.79
N SER A 272 6.08 21.44 5.39
CA SER A 272 6.83 20.60 4.48
C SER A 272 7.30 19.33 5.20
N MET A 273 6.95 18.16 4.67
CA MET A 273 7.32 16.86 5.22
C MET A 273 8.37 16.19 4.34
N GLN A 274 9.41 15.67 5.00
CA GLN A 274 10.38 14.76 4.41
C GLN A 274 9.83 13.33 4.43
N LEU A 275 9.68 12.75 3.24
CA LEU A 275 9.20 11.41 3.00
C LEU A 275 10.33 10.45 2.61
N GLY A 276 11.58 10.82 2.90
CA GLY A 276 12.74 10.03 2.56
C GLY A 276 12.84 8.68 3.26
N GLY A 277 13.59 7.77 2.68
CA GLY A 277 13.75 6.42 3.21
C GLY A 277 14.70 5.61 2.35
N VAL A 278 14.93 4.37 2.78
CA VAL A 278 15.86 3.46 2.12
C VAL A 278 15.20 2.87 0.87
N VAL A 279 15.92 2.90 -0.25
CA VAL A 279 15.59 2.22 -1.51
C VAL A 279 16.81 1.46 -2.00
N GLY A 280 16.62 0.56 -2.98
CA GLY A 280 17.72 -0.22 -3.56
C GLY A 280 17.53 -1.73 -3.42
N GLN A 281 18.61 -2.50 -3.54
CA GLN A 281 18.57 -3.97 -3.61
C GLN A 281 19.26 -4.63 -2.42
N ILE A 282 18.73 -5.78 -2.01
CA ILE A 282 19.24 -6.61 -0.91
C ILE A 282 19.24 -8.06 -1.39
N GLU A 283 20.40 -8.69 -1.39
CA GLU A 283 20.53 -10.13 -1.65
C GLU A 283 20.49 -10.92 -0.33
N LEU A 284 19.67 -11.96 -0.31
CA LEU A 284 19.47 -12.83 0.85
C LEU A 284 19.68 -14.30 0.48
N ASP A 285 20.19 -15.05 1.46
CA ASP A 285 20.26 -16.51 1.39
C ASP A 285 18.94 -17.12 1.80
N GLY A 286 18.28 -17.83 0.89
CA GLY A 286 16.95 -18.38 1.15
C GLY A 286 16.93 -19.56 2.10
N HIS A 287 18.07 -20.23 2.31
CA HIS A 287 18.17 -21.36 3.24
C HIS A 287 17.87 -20.94 4.69
N ASP A 288 18.17 -19.69 5.05
CA ASP A 288 17.90 -19.12 6.37
C ASP A 288 16.53 -18.43 6.46
N LEU A 289 15.76 -18.40 5.35
CA LEU A 289 14.55 -17.58 5.25
C LEU A 289 13.22 -18.32 5.45
N ALA A 290 13.24 -19.64 5.60
CA ALA A 290 12.02 -20.45 5.73
C ALA A 290 10.96 -19.88 6.72
N PRO A 291 11.30 -19.48 7.97
CA PRO A 291 10.30 -18.95 8.90
C PRO A 291 9.82 -17.52 8.55
N PHE A 292 10.59 -16.76 7.77
CA PHE A 292 10.27 -15.38 7.38
C PHE A 292 9.57 -15.29 6.02
N TRP A 293 9.70 -16.32 5.20
CA TRP A 293 9.33 -16.32 3.81
C TRP A 293 7.86 -15.96 3.53
N PRO A 294 6.87 -16.53 4.24
CA PRO A 294 5.46 -16.16 4.02
C PRO A 294 5.17 -14.67 4.25
N TYR A 295 5.87 -14.05 5.21
CA TYR A 295 5.75 -12.62 5.49
C TYR A 295 6.39 -11.78 4.40
N LEU A 296 7.62 -12.12 4.01
CA LEU A 296 8.35 -11.46 2.92
C LEU A 296 7.55 -11.51 1.62
N TRP A 297 6.94 -12.66 1.32
CA TRP A 297 6.09 -12.82 0.14
C TRP A 297 4.87 -11.91 0.21
N LEU A 298 4.07 -11.99 1.28
CA LEU A 298 2.85 -11.18 1.44
C LEU A 298 3.14 -9.67 1.50
N GLY A 299 4.31 -9.28 2.01
CA GLY A 299 4.70 -7.87 2.11
C GLY A 299 4.85 -7.14 0.78
N GLN A 300 4.96 -7.86 -0.34
CA GLN A 300 4.92 -7.24 -1.68
C GLN A 300 3.58 -6.53 -1.96
N TRP A 301 2.47 -6.99 -1.38
CA TRP A 301 1.15 -6.38 -1.50
C TRP A 301 0.80 -5.43 -0.35
N THR A 302 1.25 -5.75 0.87
CA THR A 302 0.93 -4.94 2.05
C THR A 302 1.87 -3.76 2.23
N HIS A 303 3.04 -3.79 1.57
CA HIS A 303 4.21 -2.92 1.79
C HIS A 303 4.73 -2.98 3.23
N ALA A 304 5.91 -2.43 3.48
CA ALA A 304 6.54 -2.41 4.79
C ALA A 304 6.71 -0.99 5.37
N GLY A 305 6.67 -0.88 6.70
CA GLY A 305 6.96 0.37 7.40
C GLY A 305 5.84 1.41 7.41
N LYS A 306 6.22 2.69 7.50
CA LYS A 306 5.29 3.82 7.66
C LYS A 306 4.83 4.34 6.30
N MET A 307 3.61 4.91 6.29
CA MET A 307 3.04 5.61 5.14
C MET A 307 2.78 4.71 3.91
N THR A 308 2.50 3.43 4.13
CA THR A 308 2.10 2.49 3.09
C THR A 308 0.79 2.86 2.41
N SER A 309 -0.15 3.49 3.12
CA SER A 309 -1.45 3.92 2.56
C SER A 309 -1.34 4.96 1.44
N MET A 310 -0.16 5.55 1.23
CA MET A 310 0.12 6.44 0.12
C MET A 310 1.13 5.85 -0.88
N GLY A 311 1.64 4.64 -0.61
CA GLY A 311 2.50 3.87 -1.52
C GLY A 311 3.97 3.75 -1.14
N LEU A 312 4.37 4.14 0.08
CA LEU A 312 5.75 3.97 0.55
C LEU A 312 6.01 2.54 1.03
N GLY A 313 7.30 2.17 1.11
CA GLY A 313 7.76 0.85 1.53
C GLY A 313 7.38 -0.30 0.60
N ARG A 314 7.16 0.01 -0.68
CA ARG A 314 6.92 -0.98 -1.72
C ARG A 314 8.21 -1.74 -1.99
N TYR A 315 8.12 -3.06 -2.09
CA TYR A 315 9.21 -3.87 -2.59
C TYR A 315 8.71 -5.04 -3.42
N SER A 316 9.61 -5.63 -4.21
CA SER A 316 9.39 -6.89 -4.92
C SER A 316 10.48 -7.88 -4.57
N ILE A 317 10.22 -9.14 -4.88
CA ILE A 317 11.19 -10.23 -4.78
C ILE A 317 11.37 -10.86 -6.17
N LEU A 318 12.61 -10.93 -6.61
CA LEU A 318 13.03 -11.65 -7.81
C LEU A 318 13.89 -12.85 -7.39
N ALA A 319 13.67 -14.01 -8.02
CA ALA A 319 14.56 -15.16 -7.93
C ALA A 319 14.59 -15.91 -9.26
N ASP A 320 15.72 -16.55 -9.61
CA ASP A 320 15.93 -17.19 -10.93
C ASP A 320 14.87 -18.25 -11.31
N LYS A 321 14.14 -18.79 -10.33
CA LYS A 321 13.04 -19.75 -10.51
C LYS A 321 11.67 -19.26 -10.03
N LEU A 322 11.58 -18.03 -9.55
CA LEU A 322 10.31 -17.38 -9.22
C LEU A 322 10.08 -16.26 -10.22
N ALA A 323 9.08 -16.41 -11.08
CA ALA A 323 8.51 -15.22 -11.69
C ALA A 323 8.03 -14.30 -10.56
N SER A 324 8.49 -13.05 -10.53
CA SER A 324 7.77 -12.02 -9.77
C SER A 324 6.31 -12.08 -10.22
N PRO A 325 5.31 -11.93 -9.33
CA PRO A 325 3.91 -11.92 -9.74
C PRO A 325 3.75 -11.00 -10.96
N ALA A 326 3.12 -11.45 -12.05
CA ALA A 326 3.28 -10.84 -13.39
C ALA A 326 2.99 -9.32 -13.46
N ALA A 327 2.19 -8.77 -12.55
CA ALA A 327 1.97 -7.31 -12.48
C ALA A 327 2.94 -6.56 -11.55
N LEU A 328 3.69 -7.25 -10.68
CA LEU A 328 4.82 -6.64 -9.96
C LEU A 328 6.04 -6.53 -10.88
N SER A 329 6.27 -7.44 -11.83
CA SER A 329 7.40 -7.39 -12.78
C SER A 329 7.29 -6.22 -13.77
N THR A 330 6.16 -6.06 -14.46
CA THR A 330 5.95 -4.93 -15.41
C THR A 330 6.07 -3.57 -14.73
N GLU A 331 5.60 -3.46 -13.49
CA GLU A 331 5.74 -2.24 -12.69
C GLU A 331 7.16 -2.06 -12.14
N LEU A 332 7.90 -3.14 -11.89
CA LEU A 332 9.31 -3.11 -11.50
C LEU A 332 10.18 -2.56 -12.62
N ASP A 333 9.99 -3.07 -13.84
CA ASP A 333 10.76 -2.65 -15.01
C ASP A 333 10.58 -1.15 -15.27
N ASN A 334 9.34 -0.66 -15.14
CA ASN A 334 9.05 0.77 -15.26
C ASN A 334 9.67 1.60 -14.13
N ALA A 335 9.67 1.10 -12.89
CA ALA A 335 10.29 1.78 -11.75
C ALA A 335 11.83 1.79 -11.83
N MET A 336 12.44 0.68 -12.26
CA MET A 336 13.89 0.57 -12.44
C MET A 336 14.39 1.47 -13.58
N ARG A 337 13.69 1.51 -14.72
CA ARG A 337 13.99 2.45 -15.82
C ARG A 337 13.88 3.90 -15.36
N TYR A 338 12.87 4.23 -14.56
CA TYR A 338 12.73 5.59 -14.01
C TYR A 338 13.88 5.95 -13.04
N HIS A 339 14.35 5.01 -12.23
CA HIS A 339 15.48 5.28 -11.31
C HIS A 339 16.81 5.43 -12.04
N GLN A 340 17.05 4.65 -13.09
CA GLN A 340 18.25 4.79 -13.95
C GLN A 340 18.31 6.14 -14.68
N GLN A 341 17.17 6.83 -14.86
CA GLN A 341 17.11 8.17 -15.46
C GLN A 341 17.26 9.32 -14.44
N GLN A 342 17.36 9.02 -13.14
CA GLN A 342 17.44 10.00 -12.05
C GLN A 342 18.77 9.95 -11.27
N LEU A 343 19.61 8.96 -11.54
CA LEU A 343 21.04 8.93 -11.21
C LEU A 343 21.81 9.54 -12.38
#